data_AF-A0A6N2ZC39-F1
#
_entry.id   AF-A0A6N2ZC39-F1
#
_cell.length_a   1.000
_cell.length_b   1.000
_cell.length_c   1.000
_cell.angle_alpha   90.00
_cell.angle_beta   90.00
_cell.angle_gamma   90.00
#
_symmetry.space_group_name_H-M   'P 1'
#
loop_
_entity.id
_entity.type
_entity.pdbx_description
1 polymer ?
#
loop_
_entity_poly.entity_id
_entity_poly.type
_entity_poly.pdbx_seq_one_letter_code
_entity_poly.pdbx_strand_id
1 'polypeptide(L)'
;MSNTKYIFVTGGVVSGLGKGITAASLGRLLKNRGLKISIQKFDPYLNVDPGTMSPYQHGEVFVTDDGAETDLDLGHYERFIDESLSKNSNVTTGRIYSSVIEKERKGEYLGGTVQVIPHITNEIKDKVYQVAKERDLDVVITEIGGTVGDIESQPFLEAIRQIKSEVGTENVCYIHVTLVPYLRKGGELKTKPTQHSVKELRTIGIQPDIIVCRTEQELSDDIKSKIGLFCNIEGKSVIQNLDADHLYEVPLMLHNEGLDNLVCEKLHLGCKDIENTEWINMVERIKNLKENVEIALVGKYVELHDAYISVVEALSHGGYANNSKVKIRWVNAEEVESGDVNSILRGVDGVLVPGGFGDRGIEGKISSIQWARENKVPFLGICLGMQCSVIEYARNVLGFEGANSSEINPNTKYPVIDIMHDQKDIENLGGTMRLGQYPCKLDMESTSYEVYGKENINERHRHRYEFNNDYRKQIAEAGMRIAGTSPDERLVEIVEVEDHPWYVAVQFHPELKSRPNKPHPLFSGFIEAALNHSK
;
A
#
# COMPACT_ATOMS: atom_id res chain seq x y z
N MET A 1 22.98 19.54 -14.16
CA MET A 1 21.75 19.05 -13.51
C MET A 1 21.42 17.73 -14.18
N SER A 2 21.18 16.65 -13.43
CA SER A 2 20.64 15.42 -14.03
C SER A 2 19.37 15.83 -14.79
N ASN A 3 19.21 15.39 -16.04
CA ASN A 3 18.10 15.83 -16.88
C ASN A 3 16.87 14.96 -16.60
N THR A 4 16.43 14.94 -15.34
CA THR A 4 15.26 14.17 -14.88
C THR A 4 14.02 14.59 -15.66
N LYS A 5 13.29 13.60 -16.18
CA LYS A 5 12.05 13.80 -16.93
C LYS A 5 10.85 13.67 -16.00
N TYR A 6 9.77 14.37 -16.30
CA TYR A 6 8.54 14.37 -15.50
C TYR A 6 7.36 13.82 -16.30
N ILE A 7 6.66 12.85 -15.72
CA ILE A 7 5.44 12.29 -16.29
C ILE A 7 4.30 12.62 -15.35
N PHE A 8 3.31 13.38 -15.83
CA PHE A 8 2.13 13.71 -15.04
C PHE A 8 0.94 12.88 -15.49
N VAL A 9 0.39 12.09 -14.57
CA VAL A 9 -0.78 11.25 -14.81
C VAL A 9 -2.00 11.92 -14.21
N THR A 10 -2.97 12.28 -15.05
CA THR A 10 -4.23 12.93 -14.66
C THR A 10 -5.40 12.04 -15.03
N GLY A 11 -6.57 12.24 -14.42
CA GLY A 11 -7.78 11.47 -14.72
C GLY A 11 -8.98 12.33 -14.99
N GLY A 12 -9.94 11.75 -15.69
CA GLY A 12 -11.13 12.45 -16.14
C GLY A 12 -12.37 11.58 -16.10
N VAL A 13 -13.53 12.19 -16.36
CA VAL A 13 -14.84 11.55 -16.41
C VAL A 13 -15.36 11.07 -15.05
N VAL A 14 -14.67 10.12 -14.39
CA VAL A 14 -15.03 9.59 -13.07
C VAL A 14 -13.77 9.24 -12.27
N SER A 15 -13.89 9.22 -10.94
CA SER A 15 -12.84 8.68 -10.06
C SER A 15 -12.78 7.15 -10.16
N GLY A 16 -11.69 6.54 -9.68
CA GLY A 16 -11.55 5.07 -9.65
C GLY A 16 -11.23 4.39 -10.99
N LEU A 17 -10.88 5.12 -12.05
CA LEU A 17 -10.55 4.53 -13.37
C LEU A 17 -9.22 3.75 -13.44
N GLY A 18 -8.50 3.61 -12.33
CA GLY A 18 -7.18 2.97 -12.32
C GLY A 18 -6.04 3.90 -12.79
N LYS A 19 -6.08 5.18 -12.42
CA LYS A 19 -4.95 6.12 -12.60
C LYS A 19 -3.67 5.56 -11.98
N GLY A 20 -3.74 5.20 -10.69
CA GLY A 20 -2.61 4.64 -9.94
C GLY A 20 -2.07 3.38 -10.57
N ILE A 21 -2.94 2.44 -10.98
CA ILE A 21 -2.51 1.21 -11.66
C ILE A 21 -1.84 1.52 -13.01
N THR A 22 -2.35 2.47 -13.77
CA THR A 22 -1.73 2.89 -15.04
C THR A 22 -0.34 3.51 -14.80
N ALA A 23 -0.22 4.39 -13.80
CA ALA A 23 1.04 5.02 -13.41
C ALA A 23 2.06 4.00 -12.88
N ALA A 24 1.63 3.09 -12.01
CA ALA A 24 2.43 2.01 -11.45
C ALA A 24 2.93 1.04 -12.53
N SER A 25 2.04 0.69 -13.46
CA SER A 25 2.36 -0.18 -14.61
C SER A 25 3.40 0.47 -15.52
N LEU A 26 3.23 1.75 -15.85
CA LEU A 26 4.25 2.49 -16.59
C LEU A 26 5.58 2.53 -15.82
N GLY A 27 5.55 2.77 -14.51
CA GLY A 27 6.75 2.73 -13.67
C GLY A 27 7.48 1.39 -13.75
N ARG A 28 6.75 0.25 -13.69
CA ARG A 28 7.33 -1.08 -13.86
C ARG A 28 7.96 -1.26 -15.24
N LEU A 29 7.28 -0.84 -16.30
CA LEU A 29 7.79 -0.96 -17.67
C LEU A 29 9.06 -0.12 -17.89
N LEU A 30 9.09 1.12 -17.37
CA LEU A 30 10.28 1.97 -17.44
C LEU A 30 11.44 1.40 -16.61
N LYS A 31 11.18 0.81 -15.45
CA LYS A 31 12.19 0.09 -14.67
C LYS A 31 12.74 -1.12 -15.44
N ASN A 32 11.88 -1.88 -16.13
CA ASN A 32 12.27 -2.99 -16.99
C ASN A 32 13.07 -2.58 -18.22
N ARG A 33 13.07 -1.28 -18.56
CA ARG A 33 13.95 -0.68 -19.59
C ARG A 33 15.27 -0.17 -19.02
N GLY A 34 15.50 -0.36 -17.73
CA GLY A 34 16.73 0.01 -17.02
C GLY A 34 16.77 1.47 -16.55
N LEU A 35 15.63 2.17 -16.49
CA LEU A 35 15.56 3.53 -15.97
C LEU A 35 15.43 3.54 -14.44
N LYS A 36 16.06 4.52 -13.81
CA LYS A 36 15.85 4.85 -12.40
C LYS A 36 14.61 5.73 -12.28
N ILE A 37 13.56 5.20 -11.68
CA ILE A 37 12.28 5.90 -11.58
C ILE A 37 11.85 6.07 -10.14
N SER A 38 11.10 7.14 -9.87
CA SER A 38 10.33 7.29 -8.65
C SER A 38 8.92 7.73 -9.02
N ILE A 39 7.98 7.44 -8.15
CA ILE A 39 6.59 7.85 -8.30
C ILE A 39 6.13 8.69 -7.12
N GLN A 40 5.16 9.57 -7.35
CA GLN A 40 4.54 10.42 -6.35
C GLN A 40 3.02 10.42 -6.55
N LYS A 41 2.28 10.56 -5.45
CA LYS A 41 0.83 10.80 -5.45
C LYS A 41 0.53 12.16 -4.81
N PHE A 42 -0.25 12.96 -5.53
CA PHE A 42 -0.75 14.25 -5.06
C PHE A 42 -2.23 14.10 -4.75
N ASP A 43 -2.58 14.12 -3.47
CA ASP A 43 -3.93 13.94 -2.97
C ASP A 43 -4.61 15.27 -2.70
N PRO A 44 -5.81 15.51 -3.28
CA PRO A 44 -6.46 16.80 -3.18
C PRO A 44 -7.15 17.05 -1.83
N TYR A 45 -7.24 16.05 -0.95
CA TYR A 45 -7.87 16.19 0.36
C TYR A 45 -7.06 17.03 1.36
N LEU A 46 -7.75 17.56 2.37
CA LEU A 46 -7.20 18.51 3.37
C LEU A 46 -6.52 17.86 4.58
N ASN A 47 -6.71 16.56 4.81
CA ASN A 47 -5.96 15.84 5.84
C ASN A 47 -4.45 15.95 5.54
N VAL A 48 -3.65 16.27 6.56
CA VAL A 48 -2.18 16.41 6.41
C VAL A 48 -1.56 15.06 6.04
N ASP A 49 -2.05 14.01 6.70
CA ASP A 49 -1.76 12.60 6.47
C ASP A 49 -3.05 11.78 6.67
N PRO A 50 -3.10 10.54 6.16
CA PRO A 50 -4.26 9.68 6.33
C PRO A 50 -4.33 9.01 7.71
N GLY A 51 -3.37 9.25 8.62
CA GLY A 51 -3.33 8.64 9.95
C GLY A 51 -4.55 9.00 10.82
N THR A 52 -5.17 10.15 10.54
CA THR A 52 -6.41 10.62 11.19
C THR A 52 -7.70 10.14 10.50
N MET A 53 -7.60 9.47 9.36
CA MET A 53 -8.74 9.04 8.58
C MET A 53 -9.26 7.69 9.08
N SER A 54 -10.57 7.50 9.00
CA SER A 54 -11.17 6.19 9.29
C SER A 54 -10.80 5.20 8.19
N PRO A 55 -10.30 3.99 8.53
CA PRO A 55 -10.06 2.95 7.53
C PRO A 55 -11.30 2.56 6.73
N TYR A 56 -12.52 2.74 7.28
CA TYR A 56 -13.78 2.52 6.54
C TYR A 56 -14.05 3.53 5.42
N GLN A 57 -13.38 4.68 5.43
CA GLN A 57 -13.62 5.74 4.45
C GLN A 57 -12.52 5.83 3.40
N HIS A 58 -11.28 5.54 3.81
CA HIS A 58 -10.10 5.73 2.97
C HIS A 58 -9.26 4.47 2.74
N GLY A 59 -9.68 3.32 3.29
CA GLY A 59 -8.93 2.07 3.21
C GLY A 59 -7.73 2.05 4.16
N GLU A 60 -6.75 1.20 3.83
CA GLU A 60 -5.52 1.05 4.60
C GLU A 60 -4.66 2.32 4.63
N VAL A 61 -4.03 2.59 5.78
CA VAL A 61 -2.92 3.56 5.88
C VAL A 61 -1.62 2.82 5.58
N PHE A 62 -0.97 3.17 4.46
CA PHE A 62 0.31 2.57 4.08
C PHE A 62 1.47 3.28 4.79
N VAL A 63 2.43 2.52 5.30
CA VAL A 63 3.62 3.06 5.97
C VAL A 63 4.87 2.82 5.13
N THR A 64 5.68 3.86 4.94
CA THR A 64 6.97 3.82 4.24
C THR A 64 8.14 3.50 5.17
N ASP A 65 9.32 3.21 4.62
CA ASP A 65 10.50 2.91 5.43
C ASP A 65 10.93 4.10 6.32
N ASP A 66 10.70 5.33 5.87
CA ASP A 66 10.99 6.56 6.64
C ASP A 66 9.86 6.97 7.59
N GLY A 67 8.86 6.11 7.79
CA GLY A 67 7.82 6.27 8.80
C GLY A 67 6.73 7.26 8.43
N ALA A 68 6.54 7.58 7.15
CA ALA A 68 5.37 8.33 6.74
C ALA A 68 4.15 7.42 6.64
N GLU A 69 3.05 7.91 7.21
CA GLU A 69 1.71 7.41 6.97
C GLU A 69 1.18 8.03 5.68
N THR A 70 0.73 7.19 4.75
CA THR A 70 0.45 7.58 3.38
C THR A 70 -0.77 6.84 2.83
N ASP A 71 -1.29 7.34 1.71
CA ASP A 71 -2.43 6.74 1.02
C ASP A 71 -2.11 5.32 0.51
N LEU A 72 -3.12 4.46 0.42
CA LEU A 72 -3.00 3.06 -0.01
C LEU A 72 -2.36 2.91 -1.40
N ASP A 73 -2.46 3.94 -2.25
CA ASP A 73 -1.89 3.92 -3.59
C ASP A 73 -0.37 3.76 -3.60
N LEU A 74 0.32 4.23 -2.56
CA LEU A 74 1.77 4.02 -2.43
C LEU A 74 2.10 2.54 -2.31
N GLY A 75 1.22 1.74 -1.70
CA GLY A 75 1.36 0.29 -1.67
C GLY A 75 1.30 -0.31 -3.07
N HIS A 76 0.40 0.15 -3.94
CA HIS A 76 0.34 -0.30 -5.34
C HIS A 76 1.62 0.06 -6.09
N TYR A 77 2.13 1.27 -5.90
CA TYR A 77 3.38 1.68 -6.53
C TYR A 77 4.56 0.83 -6.10
N GLU A 78 4.73 0.63 -4.80
CA GLU A 78 5.79 -0.20 -4.26
C GLU A 78 5.68 -1.64 -4.78
N ARG A 79 4.46 -2.21 -4.82
CA ARG A 79 4.18 -3.56 -5.35
C ARG A 79 4.56 -3.72 -6.83
N PHE A 80 4.25 -2.73 -7.66
CA PHE A 80 4.54 -2.80 -9.09
C PHE A 80 5.99 -2.47 -9.40
N ILE A 81 6.50 -1.38 -8.84
CA ILE A 81 7.81 -0.82 -9.19
C ILE A 81 8.94 -1.56 -8.46
N ASP A 82 8.65 -2.24 -7.34
CA ASP A 82 9.66 -2.90 -6.50
C ASP A 82 10.73 -1.90 -6.00
N GLU A 83 10.28 -0.74 -5.52
CA GLU A 83 11.13 0.30 -4.91
C GLU A 83 10.50 0.79 -3.62
N SER A 84 11.33 1.15 -2.65
CA SER A 84 10.86 1.81 -1.42
C SER A 84 10.64 3.30 -1.66
N LEU A 85 9.39 3.72 -1.44
CA LEU A 85 8.97 5.11 -1.48
C LEU A 85 9.24 5.79 -0.14
N SER A 86 9.08 7.12 -0.11
CA SER A 86 9.34 7.96 1.05
C SER A 86 8.19 8.90 1.36
N LYS A 87 8.29 9.64 2.45
CA LYS A 87 7.36 10.74 2.81
C LYS A 87 7.21 11.83 1.75
N ASN A 88 8.12 11.89 0.77
CA ASN A 88 8.05 12.84 -0.34
C ASN A 88 7.32 12.25 -1.56
N SER A 89 6.90 10.99 -1.48
CA SER A 89 6.13 10.29 -2.51
C SER A 89 4.62 10.42 -2.31
N ASN A 90 4.17 11.01 -1.19
CA ASN A 90 2.79 11.38 -0.95
C ASN A 90 2.71 12.86 -0.54
N VAL A 91 1.85 13.62 -1.22
CA VAL A 91 1.68 15.05 -1.02
C VAL A 91 0.20 15.36 -0.95
N THR A 92 -0.25 15.98 0.12
CA THR A 92 -1.67 16.33 0.32
C THR A 92 -1.88 17.84 0.24
N THR A 93 -3.07 18.28 -0.15
CA THR A 93 -3.46 19.70 -0.08
C THR A 93 -3.29 20.23 1.34
N GLY A 94 -3.67 19.44 2.36
CA GLY A 94 -3.49 19.78 3.76
C GLY A 94 -2.06 20.16 4.12
N ARG A 95 -1.09 19.33 3.72
CA ARG A 95 0.33 19.54 3.99
C ARG A 95 0.89 20.76 3.26
N ILE A 96 0.47 20.98 2.02
CA ILE A 96 0.89 22.15 1.23
C ILE A 96 0.37 23.45 1.86
N TYR A 97 -0.93 23.50 2.17
CA TYR A 97 -1.54 24.71 2.73
C TYR A 97 -1.00 24.99 4.13
N SER A 98 -0.81 23.96 4.96
CA SER A 98 -0.19 24.10 6.27
C SER A 98 1.24 24.68 6.17
N SER A 99 2.07 24.16 5.26
CA SER A 99 3.43 24.66 5.00
C SER A 99 3.43 26.13 4.62
N VAL A 100 2.58 26.54 3.66
CA VAL A 100 2.50 27.93 3.20
C VAL A 100 2.00 28.86 4.30
N ILE A 101 0.99 28.46 5.08
CA ILE A 101 0.49 29.26 6.20
C ILE A 101 1.55 29.40 7.30
N GLU A 102 2.31 28.34 7.59
CA GLU A 102 3.38 28.40 8.59
C GLU A 102 4.51 29.35 8.17
N LYS A 103 4.95 29.31 6.90
CA LYS A 103 5.94 30.24 6.33
C LYS A 103 5.46 31.68 6.40
N GLU A 104 4.17 31.92 6.16
CA GLU A 104 3.54 33.24 6.30
C GLU A 104 3.63 33.74 7.74
N ARG A 105 3.24 32.92 8.72
CA ARG A 105 3.30 33.27 10.15
C ARG A 105 4.72 33.53 10.64
N LYS A 106 5.73 32.87 10.06
CA LYS A 106 7.15 33.10 10.34
C LYS A 106 7.72 34.35 9.67
N GLY A 107 6.94 35.02 8.82
CA GLY A 107 7.37 36.23 8.11
C GLY A 107 8.26 35.96 6.90
N GLU A 108 8.31 34.72 6.39
CA GLU A 108 9.16 34.35 5.23
C GLU A 108 8.75 35.07 3.94
N TYR A 109 7.49 35.53 3.85
CA TYR A 109 6.98 36.31 2.73
C TYR A 109 7.11 37.83 2.93
N LEU A 110 7.91 38.29 3.91
CA LEU A 110 8.27 39.70 4.15
C LEU A 110 7.07 40.66 4.25
N GLY A 111 5.96 40.19 4.82
CA GLY A 111 4.71 40.96 4.97
C GLY A 111 3.89 41.12 3.69
N GLY A 112 4.27 40.45 2.60
CA GLY A 112 3.51 40.42 1.34
C GLY A 112 2.25 39.55 1.42
N THR A 113 1.29 39.82 0.53
CA THR A 113 0.06 39.03 0.42
C THR A 113 0.33 37.63 -0.11
N VAL A 114 -0.05 36.61 0.65
CA VAL A 114 0.02 35.20 0.23
C VAL A 114 -1.23 34.82 -0.58
N GLN A 115 -1.02 34.09 -1.68
CA GLN A 115 -2.03 33.77 -2.70
C GLN A 115 -1.82 32.36 -3.24
N VAL A 116 -2.85 31.76 -3.85
CA VAL A 116 -2.74 30.43 -4.49
C VAL A 116 -1.65 30.43 -5.57
N ILE A 117 -1.66 31.43 -6.45
CA ILE A 117 -0.58 31.67 -7.40
C ILE A 117 0.16 32.93 -6.94
N PRO A 118 1.49 32.91 -6.73
CA PRO A 118 2.38 31.77 -6.96
C PRO A 118 2.63 30.89 -5.73
N HIS A 119 2.16 31.23 -4.52
CA HIS A 119 2.70 30.63 -3.28
C HIS A 119 2.32 29.15 -3.11
N ILE A 120 1.04 28.79 -3.29
CA ILE A 120 0.60 27.39 -3.22
C ILE A 120 1.17 26.60 -4.39
N THR A 121 1.13 27.15 -5.61
CA THR A 121 1.67 26.44 -6.79
C THR A 121 3.18 26.27 -6.72
N ASN A 122 3.93 27.22 -6.17
CA ASN A 122 5.36 27.06 -5.92
C ASN A 122 5.65 25.97 -4.89
N GLU A 123 4.88 25.92 -3.79
CA GLU A 123 5.04 24.84 -2.80
C GLU A 123 4.76 23.46 -3.44
N ILE A 124 3.74 23.35 -4.30
CA ILE A 124 3.45 22.11 -5.06
C ILE A 124 4.63 21.73 -5.97
N LYS A 125 5.16 22.68 -6.76
CA LYS A 125 6.32 22.45 -7.64
C LYS A 125 7.55 22.01 -6.87
N ASP A 126 7.81 22.64 -5.72
CA ASP A 126 8.92 22.29 -4.85
C ASP A 126 8.82 20.84 -4.39
N LYS A 127 7.61 20.33 -4.08
CA LYS A 127 7.39 18.91 -3.76
C LYS A 127 7.65 17.98 -4.93
N VAL A 128 7.23 18.35 -6.15
CA VAL A 128 7.53 17.55 -7.35
C VAL A 128 9.04 17.41 -7.53
N TYR A 129 9.78 18.51 -7.43
CA TYR A 129 11.23 18.51 -7.61
C TYR A 129 12.01 17.87 -6.45
N GLN A 130 11.44 17.79 -5.25
CA GLN A 130 12.14 17.32 -4.05
C GLN A 130 12.67 15.89 -4.20
N VAL A 131 11.88 14.98 -4.77
CA VAL A 131 12.29 13.57 -4.92
C VAL A 131 13.47 13.42 -5.89
N ALA A 132 13.54 14.24 -6.95
CA ALA A 132 14.67 14.28 -7.88
C ALA A 132 15.93 14.95 -7.29
N LYS A 133 15.79 15.73 -6.21
CA LYS A 133 16.95 16.31 -5.49
C LYS A 133 17.59 15.32 -4.54
N GLU A 134 16.81 14.39 -3.98
CA GLU A 134 17.27 13.40 -3.00
C GLU A 134 17.86 12.15 -3.64
N ARG A 135 17.45 11.82 -4.88
CA ARG A 135 17.86 10.63 -5.60
C ARG A 135 18.25 10.98 -7.04
N ASP A 136 19.28 10.32 -7.55
CA ASP A 136 19.65 10.39 -8.97
C ASP A 136 18.64 9.58 -9.81
N LEU A 137 17.63 10.27 -10.36
CA LEU A 137 16.50 9.69 -11.09
C LEU A 137 16.47 10.13 -12.55
N ASP A 138 16.13 9.19 -13.44
CA ASP A 138 15.88 9.47 -14.85
C ASP A 138 14.46 10.02 -15.05
N VAL A 139 13.49 9.47 -14.32
CA VAL A 139 12.06 9.81 -14.47
C VAL A 139 11.36 9.92 -13.11
N VAL A 140 10.57 10.99 -12.95
CA VAL A 140 9.59 11.12 -11.86
C VAL A 140 8.18 11.03 -12.45
N ILE A 141 7.41 10.05 -12.00
CA ILE A 141 5.99 9.90 -12.33
C ILE A 141 5.18 10.54 -11.21
N THR A 142 4.29 11.47 -11.53
CA THR A 142 3.44 12.13 -10.54
C THR A 142 1.98 11.90 -10.91
N GLU A 143 1.28 11.10 -10.12
CA GLU A 143 -0.18 11.00 -10.21
C GLU A 143 -0.84 12.19 -9.52
N ILE A 144 -1.71 12.87 -10.25
CA ILE A 144 -2.60 13.88 -9.71
C ILE A 144 -3.94 13.21 -9.35
N GLY A 145 -4.22 13.15 -8.05
CA GLY A 145 -5.49 12.68 -7.50
C GLY A 145 -6.67 13.58 -7.90
N GLY A 146 -7.88 13.14 -7.60
CA GLY A 146 -9.11 13.81 -8.04
C GLY A 146 -9.43 13.58 -9.52
N THR A 147 -10.40 14.34 -10.03
CA THR A 147 -10.83 14.33 -11.43
C THR A 147 -10.65 15.72 -12.04
N VAL A 148 -10.13 15.78 -13.27
CA VAL A 148 -10.04 17.05 -14.00
C VAL A 148 -11.44 17.64 -14.16
N GLY A 149 -11.58 18.91 -13.75
CA GLY A 149 -12.85 19.62 -13.63
C GLY A 149 -13.25 19.92 -12.19
N ASP A 150 -12.72 19.15 -11.22
CA ASP A 150 -12.99 19.38 -9.81
C ASP A 150 -12.16 20.56 -9.25
N ILE A 151 -12.77 21.32 -8.33
CA ILE A 151 -12.15 22.50 -7.70
C ILE A 151 -10.88 22.13 -6.94
N GLU A 152 -10.91 21.00 -6.24
CA GLU A 152 -9.83 20.56 -5.35
C GLU A 152 -8.50 20.28 -6.07
N SER A 153 -8.55 19.93 -7.37
CA SER A 153 -7.36 19.59 -8.16
C SER A 153 -6.76 20.79 -8.92
N GLN A 154 -7.46 21.93 -8.96
CA GLN A 154 -7.04 23.11 -9.73
C GLN A 154 -5.62 23.60 -9.39
N PRO A 155 -5.22 23.72 -8.10
CA PRO A 155 -3.85 24.15 -7.76
C PRO A 155 -2.78 23.18 -8.28
N PHE A 156 -3.03 21.86 -8.25
CA PHE A 156 -2.11 20.86 -8.77
C PHE A 156 -1.96 20.95 -10.29
N LEU A 157 -3.08 21.09 -11.00
CA LEU A 157 -3.08 21.19 -12.46
C LEU A 157 -2.36 22.46 -12.91
N GLU A 158 -2.59 23.60 -12.25
CA GLU A 158 -1.84 24.82 -12.55
C GLU A 158 -0.34 24.67 -12.26
N ALA A 159 0.03 23.99 -11.17
CA ALA A 159 1.44 23.75 -10.85
C ALA A 159 2.15 22.91 -11.93
N ILE A 160 1.59 21.77 -12.34
CA ILE A 160 2.22 20.92 -13.37
C ILE A 160 2.28 21.64 -14.73
N ARG A 161 1.29 22.49 -15.04
CA ARG A 161 1.32 23.35 -16.23
C ARG A 161 2.50 24.32 -16.20
N GLN A 162 2.78 24.93 -15.05
CA GLN A 162 3.95 25.79 -14.85
C GLN A 162 5.26 25.02 -14.95
N ILE A 163 5.35 23.80 -14.39
CA ILE A 163 6.55 22.96 -14.45
C ILE A 163 7.02 22.77 -15.89
N LYS A 164 6.12 22.47 -16.84
CA LYS A 164 6.50 22.27 -18.26
C LYS A 164 7.21 23.48 -18.86
N SER A 165 6.83 24.70 -18.47
CA SER A 165 7.52 25.92 -18.92
C SER A 165 8.87 26.13 -18.24
N GLU A 166 9.03 25.66 -16.99
CA GLU A 166 10.27 25.82 -16.21
C GLU A 166 11.35 24.82 -16.63
N VAL A 167 10.98 23.55 -16.82
CA VAL A 167 11.94 22.48 -17.11
C VAL A 167 12.13 22.23 -18.61
N GLY A 168 11.29 22.80 -19.47
CA GLY A 168 11.32 22.59 -20.91
C GLY A 168 10.32 21.53 -21.38
N THR A 169 9.76 21.76 -22.57
CA THR A 169 8.66 20.95 -23.13
C THR A 169 9.03 19.49 -23.38
N GLU A 170 10.29 19.25 -23.73
CA GLU A 170 10.89 17.94 -24.02
C GLU A 170 11.22 17.11 -22.75
N ASN A 171 11.00 17.71 -21.58
CA ASN A 171 11.23 17.08 -20.28
C ASN A 171 9.93 16.74 -19.55
N VAL A 172 8.75 16.98 -20.17
CA VAL A 172 7.44 16.72 -19.57
C VAL A 172 6.52 15.94 -20.53
N CYS A 173 5.94 14.85 -20.05
CA CYS A 173 4.91 14.08 -20.74
C CYS A 173 3.61 14.05 -19.90
N TYR A 174 2.50 14.50 -20.48
CA TYR A 174 1.18 14.40 -19.87
C TYR A 174 0.44 13.15 -20.33
N ILE A 175 0.02 12.32 -19.39
CA ILE A 175 -0.83 11.16 -19.63
C ILE A 175 -2.20 11.44 -19.00
N HIS A 176 -3.26 11.36 -19.80
CA HIS A 176 -4.63 11.58 -19.32
C HIS A 176 -5.46 10.30 -19.42
N VAL A 177 -5.86 9.76 -18.26
CA VAL A 177 -6.68 8.56 -18.14
C VAL A 177 -8.16 8.93 -18.22
N THR A 178 -8.90 8.30 -19.12
CA THR A 178 -10.32 8.58 -19.38
C THR A 178 -11.13 7.29 -19.49
N LEU A 179 -12.45 7.40 -19.50
CA LEU A 179 -13.38 6.28 -19.67
C LEU A 179 -14.03 6.31 -21.06
N VAL A 180 -13.98 5.18 -21.76
CA VAL A 180 -14.76 4.91 -22.98
C VAL A 180 -15.82 3.86 -22.64
N PRO A 181 -17.04 4.29 -22.21
CA PRO A 181 -18.06 3.36 -21.76
C PRO A 181 -18.71 2.62 -22.93
N TYR A 182 -19.08 1.37 -22.68
CA TYR A 182 -19.86 0.54 -23.60
C TYR A 182 -21.36 0.58 -23.22
N LEU A 183 -22.20 1.09 -24.13
CA LEU A 183 -23.63 1.12 -23.90
C LEU A 183 -24.26 -0.20 -24.33
N ARG A 184 -24.41 -1.15 -23.38
CA ARG A 184 -24.90 -2.52 -23.64
C ARG A 184 -26.18 -2.60 -24.48
N LYS A 185 -27.16 -1.72 -24.25
CA LYS A 185 -28.41 -1.69 -25.02
C LYS A 185 -28.22 -1.23 -26.47
N GLY A 186 -27.26 -0.34 -26.71
CA GLY A 186 -26.94 0.20 -28.04
C GLY A 186 -25.85 -0.58 -28.77
N GLY A 187 -25.12 -1.46 -28.07
CA GLY A 187 -24.02 -2.22 -28.64
C GLY A 187 -22.84 -1.36 -29.10
N GLU A 188 -22.63 -0.19 -28.49
CA GLU A 188 -21.69 0.80 -29.00
C GLU A 188 -20.81 1.44 -27.92
N LEU A 189 -19.56 1.72 -28.30
CA LEU A 189 -18.60 2.46 -27.49
C LEU A 189 -18.77 3.96 -27.67
N LYS A 190 -18.72 4.71 -26.56
CA LYS A 190 -18.90 6.16 -26.58
C LYS A 190 -17.61 6.90 -26.29
N THR A 191 -17.08 7.57 -27.30
CA THR A 191 -15.86 8.40 -27.20
C THR A 191 -16.09 9.80 -26.62
N LYS A 192 -17.35 10.23 -26.46
CA LYS A 192 -17.69 11.61 -26.07
C LYS A 192 -17.19 11.98 -24.68
N PRO A 193 -17.30 11.12 -23.65
CA PRO A 193 -16.74 11.42 -22.33
C PRO A 193 -15.25 11.77 -22.38
N THR A 194 -14.43 10.98 -23.09
CA THR A 194 -13.01 11.28 -23.33
C THR A 194 -12.80 12.64 -24.00
N GLN A 195 -13.59 12.97 -25.05
CA GLN A 195 -13.48 14.24 -25.76
C GLN A 195 -13.78 15.45 -24.85
N HIS A 196 -14.81 15.36 -24.02
CA HIS A 196 -15.16 16.41 -23.06
C HIS A 196 -14.11 16.54 -21.95
N SER A 197 -13.58 15.42 -21.47
CA SER A 197 -12.54 15.41 -20.45
C SER A 197 -11.25 16.07 -20.94
N VAL A 198 -10.80 15.74 -22.15
CA VAL A 198 -9.61 16.38 -22.74
C VAL A 198 -9.87 17.86 -23.03
N LYS A 199 -11.08 18.24 -23.44
CA LYS A 199 -11.45 19.66 -23.57
C LYS A 199 -11.25 20.39 -22.25
N GLU A 200 -11.70 19.82 -21.12
CA GLU A 200 -11.54 20.40 -19.79
C GLU A 200 -10.07 20.49 -19.37
N LEU A 201 -9.25 19.47 -19.64
CA LEU A 201 -7.81 19.54 -19.39
C LEU A 201 -7.13 20.64 -20.23
N ARG A 202 -7.62 20.87 -21.45
CA ARG A 202 -7.09 21.92 -22.34
C ARG A 202 -7.54 23.33 -21.95
N THR A 203 -8.72 23.50 -21.32
CA THR A 203 -9.18 24.84 -20.89
C THR A 203 -8.25 25.44 -19.83
N ILE A 204 -7.63 24.58 -19.01
CA ILE A 204 -6.60 24.97 -18.03
C ILE A 204 -5.19 25.02 -18.62
N GLY A 205 -5.02 24.86 -19.94
CA GLY A 205 -3.74 25.02 -20.62
C GLY A 205 -2.84 23.78 -20.66
N ILE A 206 -3.37 22.59 -20.38
CA ILE A 206 -2.64 21.32 -20.48
C ILE A 206 -3.10 20.55 -21.72
N GLN A 207 -2.19 20.30 -22.66
CA GLN A 207 -2.42 19.39 -23.78
C GLN A 207 -1.89 18.00 -23.40
N PRO A 208 -2.72 16.96 -23.32
CA PRO A 208 -2.23 15.61 -23.07
C PRO A 208 -1.35 15.15 -24.25
N ASP A 209 -0.27 14.47 -23.93
CA ASP A 209 0.63 13.86 -24.91
C ASP A 209 0.19 12.43 -25.25
N ILE A 210 -0.40 11.73 -24.28
CA ILE A 210 -0.97 10.39 -24.40
C ILE A 210 -2.34 10.37 -23.71
N ILE A 211 -3.32 9.70 -24.32
CA ILE A 211 -4.62 9.41 -23.70
C ILE A 211 -4.71 7.91 -23.44
N VAL A 212 -4.98 7.53 -22.20
CA VAL A 212 -5.27 6.13 -21.84
C VAL A 212 -6.78 5.98 -21.69
N CYS A 213 -7.37 5.07 -22.45
CA CYS A 213 -8.80 4.84 -22.49
C CYS A 213 -9.15 3.55 -21.73
N ARG A 214 -9.69 3.68 -20.52
CA ARG A 214 -10.28 2.58 -19.78
C ARG A 214 -11.57 2.12 -20.45
N THR A 215 -11.74 0.83 -20.67
CA THR A 215 -12.92 0.29 -21.37
C THR A 215 -13.13 -1.21 -21.15
N GLU A 216 -14.38 -1.67 -21.30
CA GLU A 216 -14.80 -3.08 -21.21
C GLU A 216 -14.66 -3.84 -22.55
N GLN A 217 -14.40 -3.14 -23.67
CA GLN A 217 -14.38 -3.72 -25.03
C GLN A 217 -13.26 -3.14 -25.87
N GLU A 218 -12.76 -3.92 -26.82
CA GLU A 218 -11.67 -3.49 -27.72
C GLU A 218 -12.04 -2.24 -28.54
N LEU A 219 -11.07 -1.33 -28.62
CA LEU A 219 -11.10 -0.10 -29.41
C LEU A 219 -10.50 -0.39 -30.77
N SER A 220 -11.32 -0.26 -31.83
CA SER A 220 -10.82 -0.27 -33.20
C SER A 220 -9.92 0.92 -33.51
N ASP A 221 -9.05 0.78 -34.51
CA ASP A 221 -8.19 1.86 -34.98
C ASP A 221 -8.98 3.11 -35.43
N ASP A 222 -10.20 2.92 -35.95
CA ASP A 222 -11.12 4.01 -36.28
C ASP A 222 -11.55 4.80 -35.02
N ILE A 223 -11.82 4.10 -33.92
CA ILE A 223 -12.16 4.74 -32.64
C ILE A 223 -10.94 5.47 -32.08
N LYS A 224 -9.75 4.85 -32.07
CA LYS A 224 -8.51 5.47 -31.62
C LYS A 224 -8.19 6.72 -32.46
N SER A 225 -8.29 6.62 -33.78
CA SER A 225 -8.08 7.74 -34.72
C SER A 225 -9.09 8.87 -34.51
N LYS A 226 -10.36 8.52 -34.27
CA LYS A 226 -11.40 9.50 -33.95
C LYS A 226 -11.11 10.23 -32.64
N ILE A 227 -10.74 9.52 -31.58
CA ILE A 227 -10.35 10.13 -30.31
C ILE A 227 -9.17 11.07 -30.53
N GLY A 228 -8.11 10.61 -31.22
CA GLY A 228 -6.95 11.42 -31.56
C GLY A 228 -7.31 12.71 -32.28
N LEU A 229 -8.12 12.60 -33.35
CA LEU A 229 -8.60 13.76 -34.12
C LEU A 229 -9.35 14.78 -33.25
N PHE A 230 -10.32 14.34 -32.44
CA PHE A 230 -11.10 15.25 -31.59
C PHE A 230 -10.30 15.84 -30.43
N CYS A 231 -9.27 15.12 -29.97
CA CYS A 231 -8.42 15.53 -28.85
C CYS A 231 -7.14 16.26 -29.28
N ASN A 232 -6.93 16.41 -30.59
CA ASN A 232 -5.75 17.03 -31.20
C ASN A 232 -4.44 16.31 -30.84
N ILE A 233 -4.44 14.97 -30.90
CA ILE A 233 -3.25 14.12 -30.78
C ILE A 233 -3.25 13.04 -31.88
N GLU A 234 -2.10 12.41 -32.12
CA GLU A 234 -2.03 11.29 -33.06
C GLU A 234 -2.84 10.09 -32.53
N GLY A 235 -3.52 9.37 -33.44
CA GLY A 235 -4.29 8.17 -33.08
C GLY A 235 -3.43 7.11 -32.37
N LYS A 236 -2.14 6.99 -32.73
CA LYS A 236 -1.16 6.11 -32.07
C LYS A 236 -0.92 6.47 -30.60
N SER A 237 -1.20 7.72 -30.19
CA SER A 237 -1.08 8.19 -28.80
C SER A 237 -2.36 7.95 -27.98
N VAL A 238 -3.35 7.23 -28.53
CA VAL A 238 -4.55 6.76 -27.82
C VAL A 238 -4.34 5.29 -27.47
N ILE A 239 -4.07 5.04 -26.19
CA ILE A 239 -3.75 3.73 -25.64
C ILE A 239 -5.00 3.10 -25.04
N GLN A 240 -5.30 1.88 -25.44
CA GLN A 240 -6.35 1.09 -24.82
C GLN A 240 -5.88 0.55 -23.46
N ASN A 241 -6.78 0.57 -22.47
CA ASN A 241 -6.58 -0.12 -21.20
C ASN A 241 -7.83 -0.94 -20.88
N LEU A 242 -7.86 -2.20 -21.33
CA LEU A 242 -8.97 -3.12 -21.11
C LEU A 242 -9.06 -3.60 -19.67
N ASP A 243 -10.27 -3.99 -19.25
CA ASP A 243 -10.44 -4.79 -18.06
C ASP A 243 -9.58 -6.06 -18.13
N ALA A 244 -8.71 -6.23 -17.14
CA ALA A 244 -7.79 -7.34 -17.03
C ALA A 244 -8.37 -8.37 -16.05
N ASP A 245 -8.17 -9.66 -16.32
CA ASP A 245 -8.58 -10.73 -15.42
C ASP A 245 -7.79 -10.67 -14.11
N HIS A 246 -6.49 -10.35 -14.21
CA HIS A 246 -5.61 -10.16 -13.07
C HIS A 246 -4.90 -8.80 -13.11
N LEU A 247 -4.77 -8.16 -11.95
CA LEU A 247 -4.16 -6.83 -11.80
C LEU A 247 -2.75 -6.74 -12.42
N TYR A 248 -1.93 -7.77 -12.21
CA TYR A 248 -0.54 -7.82 -12.70
C TYR A 248 -0.40 -8.07 -14.21
N GLU A 249 -1.49 -8.28 -14.95
CA GLU A 249 -1.49 -8.33 -16.42
C GLU A 249 -1.41 -6.94 -17.06
N VAL A 250 -1.89 -5.90 -16.36
CA VAL A 250 -2.00 -4.54 -16.88
C VAL A 250 -0.68 -3.98 -17.44
N PRO A 251 0.50 -4.17 -16.81
CA PRO A 251 1.78 -3.75 -17.40
C PRO A 251 2.03 -4.37 -18.78
N LEU A 252 1.76 -5.67 -18.94
CA LEU A 252 1.97 -6.37 -20.21
C LEU A 252 0.97 -5.90 -21.26
N MET A 253 -0.29 -5.67 -20.89
CA MET A 253 -1.32 -5.13 -21.78
C MET A 253 -0.97 -3.73 -22.28
N LEU A 254 -0.51 -2.84 -21.37
CA LEU A 254 -0.08 -1.49 -21.73
C LEU A 254 1.19 -1.47 -22.57
N HIS A 255 2.10 -2.42 -22.34
CA HIS A 255 3.29 -2.61 -23.17
C HIS A 255 2.91 -3.05 -24.59
N ASN A 256 1.97 -4.00 -24.73
CA ASN A 256 1.47 -4.46 -26.03
C ASN A 256 0.80 -3.33 -26.83
N GLU A 257 0.14 -2.40 -26.13
CA GLU A 257 -0.39 -1.17 -26.73
C GLU A 257 0.68 -0.11 -27.01
N GLY A 258 1.91 -0.28 -26.53
CA GLY A 258 3.06 0.58 -26.81
C GLY A 258 3.18 1.82 -25.91
N LEU A 259 2.53 1.84 -24.73
CA LEU A 259 2.54 3.00 -23.83
C LEU A 259 3.96 3.44 -23.46
N ASP A 260 4.78 2.51 -23.01
CA ASP A 260 6.15 2.75 -22.58
C ASP A 260 7.06 3.18 -23.75
N ASN A 261 6.88 2.60 -24.94
CA ASN A 261 7.58 3.03 -26.15
C ASN A 261 7.30 4.50 -26.48
N LEU A 262 6.02 4.90 -26.46
CA LEU A 262 5.62 6.29 -26.74
C LEU A 262 6.17 7.27 -25.71
N VAL A 263 6.18 6.89 -24.43
CA VAL A 263 6.77 7.71 -23.36
C VAL A 263 8.26 7.89 -23.62
N CYS A 264 8.98 6.84 -23.99
CA CYS A 264 10.41 6.93 -24.30
C CYS A 264 10.68 7.82 -25.52
N GLU A 265 9.88 7.69 -26.58
CA GLU A 265 9.95 8.53 -27.79
C GLU A 265 9.73 10.01 -27.45
N LYS A 266 8.64 10.33 -26.75
CA LYS A 266 8.23 11.70 -26.42
C LYS A 266 9.19 12.43 -25.48
N LEU A 267 9.83 11.70 -24.57
CA LEU A 267 10.79 12.27 -23.61
C LEU A 267 12.25 12.15 -24.07
N HIS A 268 12.48 11.57 -25.24
CA HIS A 268 13.81 11.27 -25.78
C HIS A 268 14.67 10.45 -24.78
N LEU A 269 14.03 9.47 -24.14
CA LEU A 269 14.71 8.55 -23.22
C LEU A 269 15.45 7.49 -24.06
N GLY A 270 16.78 7.47 -23.95
CA GLY A 270 17.65 6.50 -24.62
C GLY A 270 17.58 5.11 -23.96
N CYS A 271 16.40 4.51 -23.99
CA CYS A 271 16.09 3.27 -23.30
C CYS A 271 16.63 2.04 -24.03
N LYS A 272 16.93 1.00 -23.26
CA LYS A 272 17.18 -0.34 -23.80
C LYS A 272 15.86 -0.99 -24.23
N ASP A 273 15.98 -2.10 -24.95
CA ASP A 273 14.88 -3.03 -25.11
C ASP A 273 14.40 -3.50 -23.73
N ILE A 274 13.10 -3.71 -23.62
CA ILE A 274 12.48 -4.05 -22.35
C ILE A 274 12.79 -5.50 -21.95
N GLU A 275 13.08 -5.73 -20.67
CA GLU A 275 13.20 -7.07 -20.09
C GLU A 275 11.99 -7.33 -19.19
N ASN A 276 11.02 -8.11 -19.70
CA ASN A 276 9.77 -8.44 -18.99
C ASN A 276 9.70 -9.91 -18.55
N THR A 277 10.77 -10.70 -18.72
CA THR A 277 10.70 -12.17 -18.61
C THR A 277 10.23 -12.61 -17.23
N GLU A 278 10.75 -11.99 -16.16
CA GLU A 278 10.33 -12.27 -14.79
C GLU A 278 8.83 -12.00 -14.58
N TRP A 279 8.33 -10.86 -15.09
CA TRP A 279 6.95 -10.45 -14.93
C TRP A 279 5.98 -11.32 -15.73
N ILE A 280 6.36 -11.71 -16.95
CA ILE A 280 5.61 -12.64 -17.79
C ILE A 280 5.47 -13.99 -17.08
N ASN A 281 6.58 -14.56 -16.62
CA ASN A 281 6.58 -15.85 -15.91
C ASN A 281 5.72 -15.82 -14.63
N MET A 282 5.73 -14.69 -13.91
CA MET A 282 4.90 -14.49 -12.72
C MET A 282 3.41 -14.49 -13.09
N VAL A 283 3.01 -13.72 -14.09
CA VAL A 283 1.62 -13.66 -14.57
C VAL A 283 1.15 -15.03 -15.06
N GLU A 284 1.97 -15.73 -15.84
CA GLU A 284 1.66 -17.09 -16.31
C GLU A 284 1.44 -18.06 -15.16
N ARG A 285 2.24 -17.98 -14.09
CA ARG A 285 2.06 -18.80 -12.88
C ARG A 285 0.74 -18.47 -12.18
N ILE A 286 0.44 -17.19 -11.99
CA ILE A 286 -0.80 -16.73 -11.32
C ILE A 286 -2.04 -17.26 -12.05
N LYS A 287 -2.01 -17.29 -13.37
CA LYS A 287 -3.13 -17.80 -14.19
C LYS A 287 -3.28 -19.33 -14.15
N ASN A 288 -2.29 -20.06 -13.64
CA ASN A 288 -2.22 -21.54 -13.67
C ASN A 288 -1.97 -22.19 -12.29
N LEU A 289 -2.42 -21.55 -11.21
CA LEU A 289 -2.32 -22.10 -9.85
C LEU A 289 -3.09 -23.42 -9.72
N LYS A 290 -2.55 -24.39 -8.99
CA LYS A 290 -3.09 -25.77 -8.95
C LYS A 290 -3.75 -26.12 -7.61
N GLU A 291 -3.22 -25.59 -6.54
CA GLU A 291 -3.72 -25.85 -5.19
C GLU A 291 -4.70 -24.75 -4.77
N ASN A 292 -5.47 -25.01 -3.71
CA ASN A 292 -6.30 -24.01 -3.05
C ASN A 292 -6.06 -24.10 -1.54
N VAL A 293 -6.10 -22.96 -0.87
CA VAL A 293 -5.98 -22.87 0.59
C VAL A 293 -6.96 -21.83 1.12
N GLU A 294 -7.69 -22.15 2.16
CA GLU A 294 -8.66 -21.26 2.78
C GLU A 294 -8.10 -20.64 4.07
N ILE A 295 -7.96 -19.31 4.08
CA ILE A 295 -7.41 -18.57 5.22
C ILE A 295 -8.51 -17.70 5.84
N ALA A 296 -8.73 -17.84 7.15
CA ALA A 296 -9.56 -16.89 7.89
C ALA A 296 -8.80 -15.60 8.16
N LEU A 297 -9.33 -14.46 7.72
CA LEU A 297 -8.85 -13.13 8.10
C LEU A 297 -9.82 -12.56 9.13
N VAL A 298 -9.40 -12.53 10.39
CA VAL A 298 -10.23 -12.12 11.54
C VAL A 298 -10.05 -10.64 11.82
N GLY A 299 -10.77 -9.82 11.07
CA GLY A 299 -10.65 -8.36 11.08
C GLY A 299 -11.79 -7.66 11.82
N LYS A 300 -11.58 -6.39 12.14
CA LYS A 300 -12.63 -5.47 12.60
C LYS A 300 -13.35 -4.81 11.42
N TYR A 301 -12.62 -4.54 10.34
CA TYR A 301 -13.09 -3.77 9.18
C TYR A 301 -13.40 -4.68 7.98
N VAL A 302 -14.06 -5.82 8.18
CA VAL A 302 -14.23 -6.82 7.10
C VAL A 302 -15.29 -6.46 6.05
N GLU A 303 -16.14 -5.47 6.30
CA GLU A 303 -17.11 -4.98 5.31
C GLU A 303 -16.45 -4.15 4.19
N LEU A 304 -15.28 -3.58 4.46
CA LEU A 304 -14.47 -2.87 3.47
C LEU A 304 -13.12 -3.58 3.33
N HIS A 305 -13.00 -4.42 2.32
CA HIS A 305 -11.78 -5.21 2.08
C HIS A 305 -10.53 -4.33 1.89
N ASP A 306 -10.69 -3.09 1.39
CA ASP A 306 -9.59 -2.14 1.17
C ASP A 306 -8.88 -1.72 2.48
N ALA A 307 -9.53 -1.87 3.63
CA ALA A 307 -8.90 -1.64 4.94
C ALA A 307 -7.75 -2.62 5.24
N TYR A 308 -7.68 -3.73 4.49
CA TYR A 308 -6.68 -4.78 4.63
C TYR A 308 -5.97 -5.10 3.30
N ILE A 309 -5.95 -4.17 2.34
CA ILE A 309 -5.49 -4.45 0.98
C ILE A 309 -4.06 -5.01 0.93
N SER A 310 -3.10 -4.47 1.68
CA SER A 310 -1.74 -5.02 1.66
C SER A 310 -1.67 -6.42 2.29
N VAL A 311 -2.49 -6.72 3.30
CA VAL A 311 -2.59 -8.08 3.89
C VAL A 311 -3.15 -9.06 2.85
N VAL A 312 -4.22 -8.69 2.14
CA VAL A 312 -4.84 -9.51 1.08
C VAL A 312 -3.87 -9.77 -0.06
N GLU A 313 -3.15 -8.74 -0.51
CA GLU A 313 -2.11 -8.88 -1.53
C GLU A 313 -0.97 -9.77 -1.02
N ALA A 314 -0.51 -9.59 0.21
CA ALA A 314 0.57 -10.40 0.77
C ALA A 314 0.19 -11.88 0.93
N LEU A 315 -1.05 -12.18 1.33
CA LEU A 315 -1.59 -13.54 1.31
C LEU A 315 -1.58 -14.12 -0.11
N SER A 316 -2.05 -13.34 -1.09
CA SER A 316 -2.05 -13.75 -2.50
C SER A 316 -0.64 -14.03 -3.01
N HIS A 317 0.33 -13.17 -2.67
CA HIS A 317 1.74 -13.37 -2.99
C HIS A 317 2.31 -14.67 -2.37
N GLY A 318 1.97 -14.96 -1.10
CA GLY A 318 2.32 -16.23 -0.46
C GLY A 318 1.69 -17.43 -1.17
N GLY A 319 0.46 -17.30 -1.66
CA GLY A 319 -0.18 -18.26 -2.55
C GLY A 319 0.58 -18.48 -3.85
N TYR A 320 1.01 -17.40 -4.52
CA TYR A 320 1.76 -17.48 -5.77
C TYR A 320 3.12 -18.16 -5.60
N ALA A 321 3.79 -17.95 -4.47
CA ALA A 321 5.03 -18.65 -4.12
C ALA A 321 4.81 -20.16 -3.98
N ASN A 322 3.65 -20.55 -3.43
CA ASN A 322 3.29 -21.93 -3.13
C ASN A 322 2.39 -22.59 -4.20
N ASN A 323 2.25 -21.98 -5.38
CA ASN A 323 1.39 -22.47 -6.47
C ASN A 323 -0.08 -22.74 -6.04
N SER A 324 -0.58 -21.93 -5.11
CA SER A 324 -1.91 -22.06 -4.50
C SER A 324 -2.72 -20.79 -4.63
N LYS A 325 -4.01 -20.94 -4.90
CA LYS A 325 -4.98 -19.86 -4.83
C LYS A 325 -5.48 -19.71 -3.39
N VAL A 326 -5.22 -18.54 -2.79
CA VAL A 326 -5.72 -18.23 -1.45
C VAL A 326 -7.18 -17.79 -1.54
N LYS A 327 -8.06 -18.51 -0.85
CA LYS A 327 -9.44 -18.13 -0.61
C LYS A 327 -9.52 -17.49 0.78
N ILE A 328 -9.87 -16.21 0.82
CA ILE A 328 -10.01 -15.49 2.10
C ILE A 328 -11.44 -15.69 2.63
N ARG A 329 -11.54 -16.28 3.82
CA ARG A 329 -12.76 -16.23 4.63
C ARG A 329 -12.70 -14.98 5.51
N TRP A 330 -13.49 -13.98 5.15
CA TRP A 330 -13.62 -12.76 5.93
C TRP A 330 -14.42 -13.04 7.21
N VAL A 331 -13.81 -12.80 8.37
CA VAL A 331 -14.42 -13.06 9.68
C VAL A 331 -14.46 -11.77 10.48
N ASN A 332 -15.67 -11.31 10.81
CA ASN A 332 -15.85 -10.14 11.66
C ASN A 332 -15.55 -10.51 13.12
N ALA A 333 -14.54 -9.87 13.70
CA ALA A 333 -14.15 -10.14 15.08
C ALA A 333 -15.28 -9.88 16.10
N GLU A 334 -16.17 -8.91 15.86
CA GLU A 334 -17.32 -8.65 16.74
C GLU A 334 -18.38 -9.77 16.68
N GLU A 335 -18.52 -10.44 15.55
CA GLU A 335 -19.40 -11.62 15.43
C GLU A 335 -18.81 -12.82 16.18
N VAL A 336 -17.48 -12.94 16.23
CA VAL A 336 -16.80 -13.98 17.01
C VAL A 336 -17.03 -13.79 18.51
N GLU A 337 -17.08 -12.55 19.01
CA GLU A 337 -17.32 -12.26 20.45
C GLU A 337 -18.66 -12.79 20.96
N SER A 338 -19.68 -12.77 20.10
CA SER A 338 -21.05 -13.16 20.45
C SER A 338 -21.44 -14.55 19.93
N GLY A 339 -20.63 -15.14 19.04
CA GLY A 339 -20.89 -16.40 18.36
C GLY A 339 -20.07 -17.58 18.87
N ASP A 340 -20.31 -18.75 18.28
CA ASP A 340 -19.48 -19.94 18.50
C ASP A 340 -18.26 -19.90 17.56
N VAL A 341 -17.09 -19.58 18.12
CA VAL A 341 -15.81 -19.49 17.39
C VAL A 341 -15.54 -20.74 16.55
N ASN A 342 -15.86 -21.91 17.09
CA ASN A 342 -15.64 -23.17 16.38
C ASN A 342 -16.52 -23.28 15.14
N SER A 343 -17.78 -22.86 15.21
CA SER A 343 -18.67 -22.84 14.04
C SER A 343 -18.18 -21.90 12.94
N ILE A 344 -17.54 -20.78 13.30
CA ILE A 344 -17.07 -19.73 12.39
C ILE A 344 -15.76 -20.15 11.70
N LEU A 345 -14.81 -20.69 12.47
CA LEU A 345 -13.45 -20.97 12.00
C LEU A 345 -13.25 -22.40 11.50
N ARG A 346 -14.15 -23.34 11.80
CA ARG A 346 -14.00 -24.73 11.35
C ARG A 346 -13.81 -24.82 9.83
N GLY A 347 -12.84 -25.63 9.43
CA GLY A 347 -12.54 -25.93 8.03
C GLY A 347 -11.75 -24.85 7.30
N VAL A 348 -11.12 -23.91 8.00
CA VAL A 348 -10.02 -23.10 7.43
C VAL A 348 -8.69 -23.80 7.66
N ASP A 349 -7.74 -23.53 6.77
CA ASP A 349 -6.41 -24.13 6.76
C ASP A 349 -5.39 -23.26 7.52
N GLY A 350 -5.73 -22.00 7.77
CA GLY A 350 -4.93 -21.06 8.54
C GLY A 350 -5.75 -19.88 9.05
N VAL A 351 -5.29 -19.26 10.13
CA VAL A 351 -5.91 -18.08 10.74
C VAL A 351 -4.93 -16.92 10.77
N LEU A 352 -5.35 -15.77 10.23
CA LEU A 352 -4.61 -14.51 10.28
C LEU A 352 -5.41 -13.49 11.09
N VAL A 353 -4.78 -12.93 12.12
CA VAL A 353 -5.32 -11.79 12.87
C VAL A 353 -4.50 -10.55 12.52
N PRO A 354 -5.05 -9.61 11.73
CA PRO A 354 -4.33 -8.42 11.29
C PRO A 354 -4.29 -7.36 12.40
N GLY A 355 -3.60 -6.26 12.08
CA GLY A 355 -3.67 -5.03 12.86
C GLY A 355 -5.11 -4.51 13.03
N GLY A 356 -5.28 -3.58 13.94
CA GLY A 356 -6.55 -2.90 14.15
C GLY A 356 -6.37 -1.74 15.12
N PHE A 357 -7.13 -0.67 14.91
CA PHE A 357 -7.10 0.50 15.77
C PHE A 357 -8.35 0.54 16.65
N GLY A 358 -8.17 0.92 17.92
CA GLY A 358 -9.23 1.00 18.92
C GLY A 358 -9.57 -0.34 19.59
N ASP A 359 -10.61 -0.31 20.41
CA ASP A 359 -10.97 -1.31 21.43
C ASP A 359 -12.02 -2.35 21.00
N ARG A 360 -12.78 -2.10 19.93
CA ARG A 360 -13.81 -3.04 19.44
C ARG A 360 -13.23 -4.30 18.81
N GLY A 361 -13.88 -5.45 19.04
CA GLY A 361 -13.55 -6.74 18.42
C GLY A 361 -12.30 -7.42 18.98
N ILE A 362 -11.77 -6.95 20.11
CA ILE A 362 -10.54 -7.50 20.71
C ILE A 362 -10.78 -8.90 21.29
N GLU A 363 -11.89 -9.11 21.98
CA GLU A 363 -12.16 -10.40 22.63
C GLU A 363 -12.44 -11.49 21.58
N GLY A 364 -12.99 -11.11 20.43
CA GLY A 364 -13.20 -12.02 19.30
C GLY A 364 -11.89 -12.41 18.62
N LYS A 365 -10.94 -11.47 18.52
CA LYS A 365 -9.57 -11.77 18.09
C LYS A 365 -8.89 -12.74 19.06
N ILE A 366 -8.92 -12.44 20.37
CA ILE A 366 -8.34 -13.30 21.42
C ILE A 366 -8.94 -14.72 21.35
N SER A 367 -10.27 -14.83 21.23
CA SER A 367 -10.95 -16.13 21.16
C SER A 367 -10.59 -16.91 19.87
N SER A 368 -10.43 -16.21 18.74
CA SER A 368 -9.96 -16.82 17.49
C SER A 368 -8.52 -17.34 17.60
N ILE A 369 -7.66 -16.59 18.29
CA ILE A 369 -6.26 -16.97 18.55
C ILE A 369 -6.20 -18.21 19.43
N GLN A 370 -6.98 -18.23 20.51
CA GLN A 370 -7.11 -19.38 21.39
C GLN A 370 -7.53 -20.61 20.58
N TRP A 371 -8.57 -20.47 19.76
CA TRP A 371 -9.06 -21.56 18.92
C TRP A 371 -7.98 -22.07 17.96
N ALA A 372 -7.24 -21.19 17.28
CA ALA A 372 -6.16 -21.59 16.39
C ALA A 372 -5.05 -22.36 17.14
N ARG A 373 -4.61 -21.82 18.30
CA ARG A 373 -3.56 -22.41 19.15
C ARG A 373 -3.96 -23.80 19.65
N GLU A 374 -5.19 -23.97 20.13
CA GLU A 374 -5.67 -25.22 20.72
C GLU A 374 -5.99 -26.28 19.66
N ASN A 375 -6.46 -25.87 18.48
CA ASN A 375 -6.73 -26.78 17.35
C ASN A 375 -5.51 -27.02 16.46
N LYS A 376 -4.34 -26.46 16.80
CA LYS A 376 -3.08 -26.58 16.04
C LYS A 376 -3.22 -26.13 14.57
N VAL A 377 -4.05 -25.12 14.32
CA VAL A 377 -4.26 -24.53 12.99
C VAL A 377 -3.22 -23.44 12.77
N PRO A 378 -2.44 -23.45 11.67
CA PRO A 378 -1.42 -22.44 11.38
C PRO A 378 -1.92 -21.01 11.63
N PHE A 379 -1.11 -20.22 12.33
CA PHE A 379 -1.51 -18.90 12.81
C PHE A 379 -0.48 -17.80 12.52
N LEU A 380 -0.94 -16.69 11.93
CA LEU A 380 -0.18 -15.45 11.74
C LEU A 380 -0.84 -14.25 12.45
N GLY A 381 -0.19 -13.69 13.45
CA GLY A 381 -0.60 -12.45 14.11
C GLY A 381 0.21 -11.25 13.66
N ILE A 382 -0.43 -10.12 13.32
CA ILE A 382 0.25 -8.91 12.85
C ILE A 382 -0.10 -7.71 13.74
N CYS A 383 0.91 -7.05 14.30
CA CYS A 383 0.81 -5.89 15.17
C CYS A 383 -0.16 -6.16 16.34
N LEU A 384 -1.39 -5.64 16.28
CA LEU A 384 -2.44 -5.98 17.25
C LEU A 384 -2.68 -7.50 17.37
N GLY A 385 -2.51 -8.27 16.29
CA GLY A 385 -2.59 -9.73 16.34
C GLY A 385 -1.53 -10.38 17.24
N MET A 386 -0.32 -9.82 17.29
CA MET A 386 0.71 -10.25 18.24
C MET A 386 0.35 -9.85 19.67
N GLN A 387 -0.10 -8.61 19.87
CA GLN A 387 -0.54 -8.15 21.18
C GLN A 387 -1.68 -9.02 21.75
N CYS A 388 -2.69 -9.31 20.93
CA CYS A 388 -3.77 -10.23 21.30
C CYS A 388 -3.27 -11.65 21.56
N SER A 389 -2.24 -12.11 20.86
CA SER A 389 -1.62 -13.43 21.11
C SER A 389 -0.98 -13.51 22.49
N VAL A 390 -0.25 -12.47 22.88
CA VAL A 390 0.39 -12.37 24.20
C VAL A 390 -0.68 -12.30 25.30
N ILE A 391 -1.75 -11.53 25.08
CA ILE A 391 -2.88 -11.43 26.00
C ILE A 391 -3.59 -12.79 26.17
N GLU A 392 -3.88 -13.47 25.06
CA GLU A 392 -4.50 -14.80 25.07
C GLU A 392 -3.65 -15.80 25.86
N TYR A 393 -2.36 -15.86 25.57
CA TYR A 393 -1.44 -16.79 26.23
C TYR A 393 -1.31 -16.51 27.73
N ALA A 394 -1.23 -15.23 28.11
CA ALA A 394 -1.18 -14.83 29.51
C ALA A 394 -2.45 -15.23 30.27
N ARG A 395 -3.63 -15.08 29.66
CA ARG A 395 -4.91 -15.47 30.29
C ARG A 395 -5.05 -16.98 30.40
N ASN A 396 -4.83 -17.70 29.31
CA ASN A 396 -5.25 -19.10 29.18
C ASN A 396 -4.16 -20.11 29.56
N VAL A 397 -2.89 -19.78 29.36
CA VAL A 397 -1.77 -20.69 29.68
C VAL A 397 -1.16 -20.36 31.05
N LEU A 398 -0.95 -19.07 31.34
CA LEU A 398 -0.38 -18.62 32.62
C LEU A 398 -1.43 -18.41 33.73
N GLY A 399 -2.71 -18.35 33.38
CA GLY A 399 -3.80 -18.12 34.35
C GLY A 399 -3.86 -16.68 34.88
N PHE A 400 -3.29 -15.70 34.18
CA PHE A 400 -3.38 -14.28 34.54
C PHE A 400 -4.76 -13.73 34.16
N GLU A 401 -5.77 -14.10 34.95
CA GLU A 401 -7.14 -13.63 34.76
C GLU A 401 -7.19 -12.09 34.71
N GLY A 402 -7.72 -11.57 33.59
CA GLY A 402 -7.81 -10.14 33.33
C GLY A 402 -6.57 -9.51 32.70
N ALA A 403 -5.54 -10.28 32.31
CA ALA A 403 -4.42 -9.76 31.53
C ALA A 403 -4.89 -9.05 30.26
N ASN A 404 -4.30 -7.90 29.96
CA ASN A 404 -4.72 -7.08 28.82
C ASN A 404 -3.61 -6.10 28.40
N SER A 405 -3.88 -5.34 27.35
CA SER A 405 -3.16 -4.11 27.04
C SER A 405 -3.64 -2.97 27.94
N SER A 406 -2.72 -2.14 28.41
CA SER A 406 -3.07 -0.88 29.10
C SER A 406 -3.78 0.12 28.18
N GLU A 407 -3.68 -0.05 26.85
CA GLU A 407 -4.47 0.72 25.87
C GLU A 407 -5.96 0.44 25.99
N ILE A 408 -6.31 -0.84 26.12
CA ILE A 408 -7.69 -1.33 26.05
C ILE A 408 -8.31 -1.35 27.44
N ASN A 409 -7.55 -1.80 28.44
CA ASN A 409 -7.96 -1.79 29.84
C ASN A 409 -6.86 -1.17 30.71
N PRO A 410 -6.89 0.16 30.95
CA PRO A 410 -5.91 0.85 31.81
C PRO A 410 -5.87 0.34 33.26
N ASN A 411 -6.93 -0.33 33.71
CA ASN A 411 -7.05 -0.86 35.08
C ASN A 411 -6.70 -2.35 35.18
N THR A 412 -6.13 -2.96 34.12
CA THR A 412 -5.72 -4.36 34.17
C THR A 412 -4.68 -4.59 35.27
N LYS A 413 -4.83 -5.68 36.02
CA LYS A 413 -3.84 -6.13 37.01
C LYS A 413 -2.56 -6.65 36.36
N TYR A 414 -2.68 -7.09 35.09
CA TYR A 414 -1.58 -7.71 34.34
C TYR A 414 -1.45 -7.02 32.97
N PRO A 415 -0.82 -5.83 32.91
CA PRO A 415 -0.56 -5.12 31.65
C PRO A 415 0.59 -5.80 30.90
N VAL A 416 0.30 -6.93 30.26
CA VAL A 416 1.28 -7.71 29.47
C VAL A 416 1.67 -7.00 28.18
N ILE A 417 0.82 -6.07 27.72
CA ILE A 417 1.12 -5.09 26.69
C ILE A 417 1.00 -3.69 27.33
N ASP A 418 2.03 -2.87 27.24
CA ASP A 418 2.08 -1.55 27.88
C ASP A 418 2.93 -0.55 27.09
N ILE A 419 2.81 0.74 27.41
CA ILE A 419 3.79 1.74 26.96
C ILE A 419 5.08 1.52 27.76
N MET A 420 6.23 1.58 27.08
CA MET A 420 7.53 1.47 27.73
C MET A 420 7.69 2.51 28.84
N HIS A 421 8.23 2.13 30.00
CA HIS A 421 8.35 3.02 31.16
C HIS A 421 9.07 4.33 30.84
N ASP A 422 10.12 4.29 30.01
CA ASP A 422 10.90 5.46 29.58
C ASP A 422 10.11 6.44 28.69
N GLN A 423 8.94 6.02 28.18
CA GLN A 423 8.06 6.81 27.33
C GLN A 423 6.85 7.40 28.08
N LYS A 424 6.65 7.01 29.36
CA LYS A 424 5.49 7.46 30.17
C LYS A 424 5.57 8.95 30.56
N ASP A 425 6.77 9.52 30.60
CA ASP A 425 7.02 10.94 30.95
C ASP A 425 7.00 11.90 29.74
N ILE A 426 6.71 11.41 28.52
CA ILE A 426 6.64 12.24 27.32
C ILE A 426 5.22 12.82 27.20
N GLU A 427 5.06 14.11 27.53
CA GLU A 427 3.77 14.84 27.51
C GLU A 427 3.05 14.81 26.14
N ASN A 428 3.81 14.64 25.05
CA ASN A 428 3.26 14.49 23.70
C ASN A 428 3.00 13.01 23.40
N LEU A 429 1.73 12.59 23.48
CA LEU A 429 1.28 11.26 23.06
C LEU A 429 1.75 10.89 21.63
N GLY A 430 1.98 11.86 20.74
CA GLY A 430 2.52 11.62 19.39
C GLY A 430 4.00 11.19 19.35
N GLY A 431 4.81 11.52 20.36
CA GLY A 431 6.26 11.31 20.36
C GLY A 431 6.73 9.88 20.65
N THR A 432 5.82 8.97 21.00
CA THR A 432 6.12 7.58 21.40
C THR A 432 5.77 6.56 20.32
N MET A 433 5.23 6.99 19.19
CA MET A 433 4.82 6.09 18.11
C MET A 433 6.02 5.59 17.31
N ARG A 434 6.16 4.27 17.17
CA ARG A 434 7.12 3.65 16.25
C ARG A 434 6.51 3.58 14.86
N LEU A 435 7.04 4.41 13.98
CA LEU A 435 6.66 4.49 12.57
C LEU A 435 7.86 4.18 11.67
N GLY A 436 7.62 3.35 10.66
CA GLY A 436 8.61 3.05 9.62
C GLY A 436 9.52 1.89 9.97
N GLN A 437 10.69 1.86 9.34
CA GLN A 437 11.57 0.70 9.38
C GLN A 437 12.38 0.62 10.68
N TYR A 438 12.30 -0.52 11.38
CA TYR A 438 13.14 -0.85 12.54
C TYR A 438 13.84 -2.19 12.34
N PRO A 439 15.08 -2.33 12.87
CA PRO A 439 15.80 -3.60 12.85
C PRO A 439 15.21 -4.60 13.85
N CYS A 440 15.21 -5.88 13.48
CA CYS A 440 14.87 -6.99 14.35
C CYS A 440 15.91 -8.11 14.17
N LYS A 441 16.39 -8.64 15.30
CA LYS A 441 17.33 -9.76 15.39
C LYS A 441 16.55 -11.02 15.74
N LEU A 442 16.64 -12.02 14.88
CA LEU A 442 15.94 -13.30 15.02
C LEU A 442 16.74 -14.31 15.83
N ASP A 443 16.03 -15.12 16.61
CA ASP A 443 16.56 -16.34 17.21
C ASP A 443 16.78 -17.39 16.10
N MET A 444 17.99 -17.94 16.01
CA MET A 444 18.40 -18.88 14.95
C MET A 444 17.64 -20.22 14.99
N GLU A 445 17.03 -20.54 16.13
CA GLU A 445 16.21 -21.75 16.29
C GLU A 445 14.71 -21.50 16.03
N SER A 446 14.31 -20.27 15.68
CA SER A 446 12.91 -19.91 15.46
C SER A 446 12.40 -20.29 14.06
N THR A 447 11.08 -20.46 13.97
CA THR A 447 10.36 -20.61 12.70
C THR A 447 10.58 -19.39 11.81
N SER A 448 10.64 -18.20 12.42
CA SER A 448 10.92 -16.95 11.73
C SER A 448 12.29 -16.95 11.08
N TYR A 449 13.34 -17.42 11.75
CA TYR A 449 14.67 -17.54 11.14
C TYR A 449 14.68 -18.52 9.96
N GLU A 450 14.00 -19.65 10.09
CA GLU A 450 13.86 -20.65 9.03
C GLU A 450 13.28 -20.04 7.75
N VAL A 451 12.18 -19.29 7.85
CA VAL A 451 11.53 -18.70 6.67
C VAL A 451 12.28 -17.49 6.13
N TYR A 452 12.87 -16.64 6.99
CA TYR A 452 13.62 -15.46 6.54
C TYR A 452 15.00 -15.81 5.97
N GLY A 453 15.62 -16.88 6.44
CA GLY A 453 16.97 -17.31 6.04
C GLY A 453 18.10 -16.36 6.46
N LYS A 454 17.86 -15.44 7.39
CA LYS A 454 18.86 -14.47 7.89
C LYS A 454 18.54 -14.00 9.30
N GLU A 455 19.58 -13.71 10.08
CA GLU A 455 19.46 -13.30 11.49
C GLU A 455 18.94 -11.86 11.65
N ASN A 456 19.42 -10.92 10.84
CA ASN A 456 19.06 -9.51 10.97
C ASN A 456 18.08 -9.10 9.86
N ILE A 457 16.88 -8.70 10.27
CA ILE A 457 15.81 -8.24 9.39
C ILE A 457 15.47 -6.78 9.69
N ASN A 458 14.72 -6.13 8.80
CA ASN A 458 14.23 -4.77 9.00
C ASN A 458 12.78 -4.71 8.55
N GLU A 459 11.87 -4.27 9.41
CA GLU A 459 10.43 -4.32 9.14
C GLU A 459 9.73 -3.02 9.51
N ARG A 460 8.54 -2.78 8.94
CA ARG A 460 7.81 -1.52 9.12
C ARG A 460 6.86 -1.59 10.30
N HIS A 461 6.91 -0.60 11.18
CA HIS A 461 6.08 -0.51 12.39
C HIS A 461 5.05 0.60 12.27
N ARG A 462 3.91 0.38 12.94
CA ARG A 462 2.86 1.37 13.17
C ARG A 462 2.12 1.08 14.48
N HIS A 463 2.80 1.26 15.60
CA HIS A 463 2.21 1.05 16.93
C HIS A 463 2.91 1.91 17.98
N ARG A 464 2.31 1.94 19.18
CA ARG A 464 2.86 2.62 20.36
C ARG A 464 3.07 1.67 21.52
N TYR A 465 2.16 0.73 21.71
CA TYR A 465 2.21 -0.23 22.81
C TYR A 465 3.14 -1.39 22.46
N GLU A 466 3.84 -1.87 23.48
CA GLU A 466 4.91 -2.86 23.38
C GLU A 466 4.64 -4.03 24.32
N PHE A 467 5.32 -5.15 24.06
CA PHE A 467 5.40 -6.24 25.02
C PHE A 467 6.02 -5.75 26.34
N ASN A 468 5.35 -6.00 27.46
CA ASN A 468 5.87 -5.61 28.76
C ASN A 468 6.92 -6.65 29.25
N ASN A 469 8.19 -6.23 29.27
CA ASN A 469 9.32 -7.09 29.63
C ASN A 469 9.24 -7.67 31.05
N ASP A 470 8.47 -7.07 31.97
CA ASP A 470 8.25 -7.61 33.31
C ASP A 470 7.66 -9.03 33.27
N TYR A 471 6.90 -9.35 32.20
CA TYR A 471 6.28 -10.65 31.99
C TYR A 471 7.08 -11.59 31.08
N ARG A 472 8.18 -11.12 30.50
CA ARG A 472 8.94 -11.84 29.46
C ARG A 472 9.39 -13.22 29.92
N LYS A 473 9.96 -13.29 31.11
CA LYS A 473 10.48 -14.55 31.67
C LYS A 473 9.36 -15.56 31.89
N GLN A 474 8.25 -15.13 32.49
CA GLN A 474 7.12 -16.01 32.79
C GLN A 474 6.47 -16.55 31.51
N ILE A 475 6.31 -15.70 30.49
CA ILE A 475 5.75 -16.08 29.18
C ILE A 475 6.68 -17.05 28.44
N ALA A 476 7.99 -16.79 28.44
CA ALA A 476 8.98 -17.67 27.81
C ALA A 476 9.05 -19.05 28.49
N GLU A 477 9.09 -19.09 29.82
CA GLU A 477 9.12 -20.35 30.60
C GLU A 477 7.83 -21.17 30.42
N ALA A 478 6.71 -20.53 30.07
CA ALA A 478 5.44 -21.19 29.80
C ALA A 478 5.30 -21.72 28.35
N GLY A 479 6.31 -21.53 27.48
CA GLY A 479 6.34 -22.12 26.12
C GLY A 479 6.05 -21.16 24.96
N MET A 480 5.89 -19.85 25.23
CA MET A 480 5.86 -18.83 24.18
C MET A 480 7.24 -18.22 23.98
N ARG A 481 7.92 -18.65 22.91
CA ARG A 481 9.28 -18.22 22.57
C ARG A 481 9.31 -16.76 22.14
N ILE A 482 10.35 -16.05 22.59
CA ILE A 482 10.71 -14.73 22.08
C ILE A 482 11.62 -14.92 20.86
N ALA A 483 11.01 -15.01 19.68
CA ALA A 483 11.70 -15.40 18.44
C ALA A 483 12.42 -14.23 17.74
N GLY A 484 12.13 -12.99 18.12
CA GLY A 484 12.78 -11.81 17.55
C GLY A 484 12.70 -10.61 18.47
N THR A 485 13.78 -9.82 18.50
CA THR A 485 13.90 -8.64 19.35
C THR A 485 14.55 -7.47 18.62
N SER A 486 14.41 -6.26 19.15
CA SER A 486 15.30 -5.16 18.77
C SER A 486 16.78 -5.56 19.03
N PRO A 487 17.76 -4.94 18.33
CA PRO A 487 19.18 -5.29 18.49
C PRO A 487 19.75 -5.09 19.91
N ASP A 488 19.14 -4.21 20.70
CA ASP A 488 19.46 -3.98 22.11
C ASP A 488 18.68 -4.91 23.06
N GLU A 489 17.94 -5.86 22.51
CA GLU A 489 17.11 -6.86 23.18
C GLU A 489 15.97 -6.28 24.04
N ARG A 490 15.71 -4.98 23.94
CA ARG A 490 14.72 -4.27 24.76
C ARG A 490 13.29 -4.47 24.30
N LEU A 491 13.04 -4.56 23.00
CA LEU A 491 11.71 -4.71 22.43
C LEU A 491 11.53 -6.12 21.90
N VAL A 492 10.40 -6.73 22.21
CA VAL A 492 10.00 -8.01 21.63
C VAL A 492 9.27 -7.71 20.32
N GLU A 493 9.79 -8.22 19.22
CA GLU A 493 9.26 -7.97 17.88
C GLU A 493 8.51 -9.17 17.32
N ILE A 494 8.84 -10.39 17.78
CA ILE A 494 8.23 -11.65 17.34
C ILE A 494 8.06 -12.60 18.52
N VAL A 495 6.88 -13.21 18.62
CA VAL A 495 6.62 -14.37 19.49
C VAL A 495 6.15 -15.58 18.68
N GLU A 496 6.52 -16.76 19.18
CA GLU A 496 6.14 -18.06 18.62
C GLU A 496 5.69 -19.00 19.73
N VAL A 497 4.96 -20.07 19.41
CA VAL A 497 4.57 -21.11 20.38
C VAL A 497 5.22 -22.43 20.00
N GLU A 498 6.12 -22.92 20.85
CA GLU A 498 7.03 -24.04 20.50
C GLU A 498 6.31 -25.36 20.20
N ASP A 499 5.20 -25.64 20.90
CA ASP A 499 4.41 -26.86 20.71
C ASP A 499 3.40 -26.75 19.55
N HIS A 500 3.40 -25.67 18.77
CA HIS A 500 2.45 -25.46 17.68
C HIS A 500 3.12 -25.70 16.31
N PRO A 501 2.47 -26.38 15.34
CA PRO A 501 3.10 -26.72 14.06
C PRO A 501 3.58 -25.50 13.26
N TRP A 502 2.83 -24.40 13.32
CA TRP A 502 3.26 -23.10 12.80
C TRP A 502 2.49 -21.96 13.50
N TYR A 503 3.12 -21.26 14.42
CA TYR A 503 2.53 -20.13 15.14
C TYR A 503 3.53 -18.98 15.19
N VAL A 504 3.27 -17.93 14.42
CA VAL A 504 4.13 -16.75 14.39
C VAL A 504 3.28 -15.51 14.60
N ALA A 505 3.67 -14.65 15.54
CA ALA A 505 3.02 -13.36 15.71
C ALA A 505 4.06 -12.25 15.83
N VAL A 506 3.90 -11.19 15.03
CA VAL A 506 4.89 -10.13 14.84
C VAL A 506 4.33 -8.77 15.18
N GLN A 507 5.17 -7.87 15.70
CA GLN A 507 4.77 -6.53 16.10
C GLN A 507 4.74 -5.55 14.91
N PHE A 508 5.56 -5.82 13.90
CA PHE A 508 5.62 -5.08 12.64
C PHE A 508 4.54 -5.51 11.63
N HIS A 509 4.50 -4.82 10.49
CA HIS A 509 3.60 -5.03 9.36
C HIS A 509 4.34 -5.59 8.14
N PRO A 510 4.56 -6.92 8.08
CA PRO A 510 5.29 -7.57 6.98
C PRO A 510 4.60 -7.42 5.62
N GLU A 511 3.28 -7.22 5.61
CA GLU A 511 2.44 -7.07 4.43
C GLU A 511 2.86 -5.88 3.55
N LEU A 512 3.35 -4.81 4.17
CA LEU A 512 3.72 -3.57 3.47
C LEU A 512 4.95 -3.75 2.58
N LYS A 513 5.76 -4.78 2.85
CA LYS A 513 6.98 -5.10 2.10
C LYS A 513 6.80 -6.27 1.13
N SER A 514 5.61 -6.89 1.10
CA SER A 514 5.33 -7.97 0.16
C SER A 514 5.19 -7.42 -1.26
N ARG A 515 5.74 -8.15 -2.24
CA ARG A 515 5.65 -7.85 -3.68
C ARG A 515 5.22 -9.12 -4.42
N PRO A 516 4.55 -9.02 -5.58
CA PRO A 516 4.06 -10.20 -6.29
C PRO A 516 5.19 -11.11 -6.81
N ASN A 517 6.31 -10.53 -7.25
CA ASN A 517 7.51 -11.25 -7.68
C ASN A 517 8.54 -11.47 -6.55
N LYS A 518 8.31 -10.86 -5.38
CA LYS A 518 9.12 -11.04 -4.17
C LYS A 518 8.20 -11.15 -2.94
N PRO A 519 7.48 -12.28 -2.81
CA PRO A 519 6.57 -12.50 -1.70
C PRO A 519 7.29 -12.42 -0.36
N HIS A 520 6.63 -11.84 0.63
CA HIS A 520 7.22 -11.70 1.97
C HIS A 520 7.41 -13.08 2.63
N PRO A 521 8.58 -13.40 3.22
CA PRO A 521 8.88 -14.73 3.77
C PRO A 521 7.84 -15.28 4.75
N LEU A 522 7.37 -14.46 5.71
CA LEU A 522 6.33 -14.88 6.67
C LEU A 522 5.02 -15.30 6.00
N PHE A 523 4.61 -14.62 4.93
CA PHE A 523 3.37 -14.98 4.21
C PHE A 523 3.57 -16.24 3.37
N SER A 524 4.74 -16.40 2.73
CA SER A 524 5.07 -17.64 2.02
C SER A 524 5.10 -18.84 2.96
N GLY A 525 5.77 -18.72 4.12
CA GLY A 525 5.84 -19.79 5.12
C GLY A 525 4.49 -20.08 5.78
N PHE A 526 3.69 -19.04 6.05
CA PHE A 526 2.32 -19.22 6.58
C PHE A 526 1.44 -20.03 5.62
N ILE A 527 1.46 -19.68 4.33
CA ILE A 527 0.66 -20.37 3.32
C ILE A 527 1.17 -21.80 3.10
N GLU A 528 2.48 -22.02 3.13
CA GLU A 528 3.06 -23.36 3.08
C GLU A 528 2.58 -24.23 4.26
N ALA A 529 2.62 -23.68 5.47
CA ALA A 529 2.13 -24.37 6.67
C ALA A 529 0.62 -24.68 6.58
N ALA A 530 -0.19 -23.73 6.09
CA ALA A 530 -1.62 -23.93 5.87
C ALA A 530 -1.91 -25.03 4.83
N LEU A 531 -1.14 -25.08 3.74
CA LEU A 531 -1.24 -26.15 2.73
C LEU A 531 -0.81 -27.53 3.26
N ASN A 532 0.10 -27.56 4.24
CA ASN A 532 0.48 -28.81 4.89
C ASN A 532 -0.57 -29.27 5.92
N HIS A 533 -1.30 -28.33 6.54
CA HIS A 533 -2.41 -28.63 7.43
C HIS A 533 -3.67 -29.10 6.69
N SER A 534 -3.91 -28.62 5.46
CA SER A 534 -5.08 -28.97 4.66
C SER A 534 -5.04 -30.40 4.08
N LYS A 535 -3.87 -31.03 4.07
CA LYS A 535 -3.62 -32.40 3.60
C LYS A 535 -3.75 -33.42 4.72
#